data_AF-A0A955ZCM3-F1
#
_entry.id   AF-A0A955ZCM3-F1
#
_cell.length_a   1.000
_cell.length_b   1.000
_cell.length_c   1.000
_cell.angle_alpha   90.00
_cell.angle_beta   90.00
_cell.angle_gamma   90.00
#
_symmetry.space_group_name_H-M   'P 1'
#
loop_
_entity.id
_entity.type
_entity.pdbx_description
1 polymer ?
#
loop_
_entity_poly.entity_id
_entity_poly.type
_entity_poly.pdbx_seq_one_letter_code
_entity_poly.pdbx_strand_id
1 'polypeptide(L)'
;MRFAFPKLALATLSLAALAPSACHTARAADPPRALTPTIDVTIEDAAPNSPGHEARFALSVVDGHAQLKAHDGDADYALAAHTARPEPNVAPHFSLHVKRSGNARGADLDLASAIPLTPGARVVIARVERADGRRTSILAQVR
;
A
#
# COMPACT_ATOMS: atom_id res chain seq x y z
N MET A 1 68.45 -31.52 38.69
CA MET A 1 69.10 -32.34 37.65
C MET A 1 68.71 -33.80 37.82
N ARG A 2 67.95 -34.36 36.87
CA ARG A 2 68.01 -35.77 36.41
C ARG A 2 66.96 -35.96 35.32
N PHE A 3 67.45 -36.21 34.12
CA PHE A 3 66.68 -36.61 32.94
C PHE A 3 66.26 -38.08 33.07
N ALA A 4 65.06 -38.42 32.56
CA ALA A 4 64.73 -39.78 32.15
C ALA A 4 63.58 -39.76 31.10
N PHE A 5 63.95 -39.84 29.83
CA PHE A 5 63.20 -40.57 28.79
C PHE A 5 63.62 -42.05 28.92
N PRO A 6 62.82 -43.10 28.57
CA PRO A 6 62.25 -43.26 27.22
C PRO A 6 60.97 -44.16 27.10
N LYS A 7 60.29 -44.08 25.96
CA LYS A 7 60.07 -45.19 24.98
C LYS A 7 58.84 -44.92 24.10
N LEU A 8 59.11 -44.86 22.80
CA LEU A 8 58.16 -44.92 21.71
C LEU A 8 57.36 -46.23 21.75
N ALA A 9 56.05 -46.13 21.58
CA ALA A 9 55.23 -47.20 21.03
C ALA A 9 54.27 -46.58 20.01
N LEU A 10 54.54 -46.87 18.74
CA LEU A 10 53.64 -46.61 17.61
C LEU A 10 52.47 -47.59 17.72
N ALA A 11 51.24 -47.06 17.81
CA ALA A 11 50.04 -47.81 17.50
C ALA A 11 49.19 -46.94 16.57
N THR A 12 49.35 -47.17 15.28
CA THR A 12 48.45 -46.72 14.22
C THR A 12 47.11 -47.41 14.37
N LEU A 13 46.02 -46.67 14.55
CA LEU A 13 44.69 -47.08 14.11
C LEU A 13 43.78 -45.86 13.97
N SER A 14 43.71 -45.39 12.73
CA SER A 14 42.52 -45.05 11.96
C SER A 14 41.22 -44.83 12.76
N LEU A 15 40.68 -43.60 12.70
CA LEU A 15 39.50 -43.28 11.90
C LEU A 15 39.28 -41.77 11.98
N ALA A 16 39.55 -41.09 10.88
CA ALA A 16 39.02 -39.75 10.66
C ALA A 16 37.49 -39.88 10.60
N ALA A 17 36.83 -39.55 11.70
CA ALA A 17 35.40 -39.28 11.68
C ALA A 17 35.22 -37.97 10.89
N LEU A 18 35.09 -38.10 9.56
CA LEU A 18 34.49 -37.07 8.75
C LEU A 18 33.08 -36.86 9.31
N ALA A 19 32.92 -35.78 10.05
CA ALA A 19 31.60 -35.25 10.34
C ALA A 19 30.89 -35.10 8.99
N PRO A 20 29.68 -35.67 8.81
CA PRO A 20 28.92 -35.37 7.61
C PRO A 20 28.64 -33.88 7.65
N SER A 21 29.25 -33.14 6.73
CA SER A 21 28.84 -31.78 6.41
C SER A 21 27.38 -31.89 6.01
N ALA A 22 26.49 -31.58 6.95
CA ALA A 22 25.10 -31.35 6.66
C ALA A 22 25.06 -30.10 5.78
N CYS A 23 25.07 -30.30 4.46
CA CYS A 23 24.64 -29.30 3.51
C CYS A 23 23.18 -28.98 3.87
N HIS A 24 22.99 -27.99 4.73
CA HIS A 24 21.71 -27.32 4.86
C HIS A 24 21.39 -26.78 3.48
N THR A 25 20.44 -27.44 2.81
CA THR A 25 19.76 -26.89 1.66
C THR A 25 19.14 -25.59 2.15
N ALA A 26 19.76 -24.46 1.82
CA ALA A 26 19.19 -23.14 2.01
C ALA A 26 17.92 -23.09 1.17
N ARG A 27 16.80 -23.50 1.78
CA ARG A 27 15.47 -23.31 1.22
C ARG A 27 15.31 -21.80 1.13
N ALA A 28 15.39 -21.28 -0.09
CA ALA A 28 15.11 -19.88 -0.36
C ALA A 28 13.79 -19.57 0.35
N ALA A 29 13.85 -18.68 1.35
CA ALA A 29 12.63 -18.17 1.96
C ALA A 29 11.83 -17.56 0.83
N ASP A 30 10.56 -17.93 0.71
CA ASP A 30 9.67 -17.30 -0.25
C ASP A 30 9.81 -15.78 -0.07
N PRO A 31 10.01 -15.00 -1.17
CA PRO A 31 10.15 -13.57 -1.06
C PRO A 31 8.94 -13.02 -0.29
N PRO A 32 9.13 -12.12 0.67
CA PRO A 32 8.01 -11.55 1.42
C PRO A 32 7.00 -11.02 0.42
N ARG A 33 5.76 -11.49 0.50
CA ARG A 33 4.67 -10.96 -0.33
C ARG A 33 4.60 -9.46 -0.06
N ALA A 34 5.01 -8.65 -1.02
CA ALA A 34 4.78 -7.23 -0.97
C ALA A 34 3.26 -7.03 -0.87
N LEU A 35 2.80 -6.50 0.26
CA LEU A 35 1.40 -6.12 0.41
C LEU A 35 1.14 -4.97 -0.55
N THR A 36 0.34 -5.23 -1.58
CA THR A 36 -0.10 -4.18 -2.52
C THR A 36 -0.98 -3.21 -1.75
N PRO A 37 -0.56 -1.95 -1.54
CA PRO A 37 -1.36 -1.00 -0.79
C PRO A 37 -2.67 -0.72 -1.52
N THR A 38 -3.76 -0.62 -0.76
CA THR A 38 -5.08 -0.28 -1.30
C THR A 38 -5.55 1.04 -0.76
N ILE A 39 -6.11 1.88 -1.61
CA ILE A 39 -6.73 3.16 -1.24
C ILE A 39 -8.24 2.99 -1.35
N ASP A 40 -8.91 2.94 -0.21
CA ASP A 40 -10.37 2.99 -0.14
C ASP A 40 -10.79 4.46 -0.27
N VAL A 41 -11.69 4.76 -1.20
CA VAL A 41 -12.23 6.10 -1.46
C VAL A 41 -13.75 6.09 -1.24
N THR A 42 -14.23 7.00 -0.42
CA THR A 42 -15.66 7.23 -0.19
C THR A 42 -16.04 8.61 -0.68
N ILE A 43 -17.07 8.70 -1.51
CA ILE A 43 -17.64 9.95 -2.00
C ILE A 43 -19.09 10.02 -1.55
N GLU A 44 -19.41 11.01 -0.73
CA GLU A 44 -20.75 11.22 -0.19
C GLU A 44 -21.35 12.48 -0.82
N ASP A 45 -22.53 12.36 -1.41
CA ASP A 45 -23.31 13.48 -1.93
C ASP A 45 -24.57 13.65 -1.09
N ALA A 46 -24.53 14.59 -0.15
CA ALA A 46 -25.68 14.95 0.67
C ALA A 46 -26.50 16.06 0.00
N ALA A 47 -27.79 15.82 -0.21
CA ALA A 47 -28.74 16.84 -0.64
C ALA A 47 -29.53 17.36 0.57
N PRO A 48 -29.95 18.64 0.58
CA PRO A 48 -30.60 19.24 1.75
C PRO A 48 -31.93 18.57 2.13
N ASN A 49 -32.64 17.97 1.16
CA ASN A 49 -33.99 17.42 1.36
C ASN A 49 -34.14 15.98 0.82
N SER A 50 -33.04 15.25 0.59
CA SER A 50 -33.06 13.87 0.09
C SER A 50 -32.04 13.04 0.86
N PRO A 51 -32.28 11.72 1.05
CA PRO A 51 -31.22 10.82 1.47
C PRO A 51 -30.00 11.02 0.54
N GLY A 52 -28.82 11.16 1.15
CA GLY A 52 -27.58 11.32 0.41
C GLY A 52 -27.21 10.04 -0.35
N HIS A 53 -26.40 10.20 -1.39
CA HIS A 53 -25.79 9.09 -2.13
C HIS A 53 -24.37 8.86 -1.63
N GLU A 54 -23.94 7.60 -1.49
CA GLU A 54 -22.58 7.26 -1.08
C GLU A 54 -21.98 6.25 -2.06
N ALA A 55 -20.91 6.66 -2.74
CA ALA A 55 -20.12 5.81 -3.63
C ALA A 55 -18.83 5.35 -2.93
N ARG A 56 -18.51 4.05 -3.04
CA ARG A 56 -17.31 3.45 -2.43
C ARG A 56 -16.47 2.75 -3.48
N PHE A 57 -15.18 3.07 -3.50
CA PHE A 57 -14.20 2.51 -4.43
C PHE A 57 -12.98 2.01 -3.67
N ALA A 58 -12.31 1.00 -4.22
CA ALA A 58 -11.03 0.52 -3.72
C ALA A 58 -10.03 0.51 -4.89
N LEU A 59 -8.90 1.19 -4.71
CA LEU A 59 -7.82 1.24 -5.70
C LEU A 59 -6.62 0.47 -5.19
N SER A 60 -6.33 -0.70 -5.76
CA SER A 60 -5.09 -1.42 -5.49
C SER A 60 -3.95 -0.81 -6.30
N VAL A 61 -2.93 -0.29 -5.63
CA VAL A 61 -1.80 0.40 -6.25
C VAL A 61 -0.70 -0.60 -6.58
N VAL A 62 -0.60 -0.98 -7.85
CA VAL A 62 0.40 -1.91 -8.38
C VAL A 62 1.47 -1.11 -9.10
N ASP A 63 2.75 -1.40 -8.82
CA ASP A 63 3.90 -0.69 -9.40
C ASP A 63 3.81 0.85 -9.25
N GLY A 64 3.20 1.29 -8.14
CA GLY A 64 3.03 2.71 -7.82
C GLY A 64 1.93 3.42 -8.61
N HIS A 65 1.02 2.68 -9.24
CA HIS A 65 -0.07 3.24 -10.02
C HIS A 65 -1.41 2.49 -9.80
N ALA A 66 -2.52 3.22 -9.76
CA ALA A 66 -3.87 2.66 -9.87
C ALA A 66 -4.78 3.59 -10.67
N GLN A 67 -5.71 3.03 -11.42
CA GLN A 67 -6.77 3.79 -12.10
C GLN A 67 -8.09 3.02 -12.05
N LEU A 68 -9.19 3.76 -11.92
CA LEU A 68 -10.54 3.23 -11.94
C LEU A 68 -11.46 4.20 -12.68
N LYS A 69 -12.31 3.68 -13.54
CA LYS A 69 -13.48 4.39 -14.08
C LYS A 69 -14.72 3.61 -13.70
N ALA A 70 -15.72 4.29 -13.15
CA ALA A 70 -16.93 3.67 -12.68
C ALA A 70 -18.12 4.61 -12.88
N HIS A 71 -19.30 4.01 -13.04
CA HIS A 71 -20.57 4.71 -13.01
C HIS A 71 -21.33 4.26 -11.77
N ASP A 72 -21.82 5.21 -10.98
CA ASP A 72 -22.61 4.92 -9.80
C ASP A 72 -23.65 6.02 -9.54
N GLY A 73 -24.91 5.63 -9.38
CA GLY A 73 -26.04 6.54 -9.24
C GLY A 73 -26.24 7.42 -10.49
N ASP A 74 -26.05 8.72 -10.33
CA ASP A 74 -26.26 9.75 -11.38
C ASP A 74 -24.94 10.30 -11.97
N ALA A 75 -23.81 9.65 -11.65
CA ALA A 75 -22.49 10.20 -11.89
C ALA A 75 -21.48 9.18 -12.42
N ASP A 76 -20.57 9.69 -13.24
CA ASP A 76 -19.37 9.01 -13.68
C ASP A 76 -18.18 9.46 -12.83
N TYR A 77 -17.32 8.51 -12.49
CA TYR A 77 -16.14 8.70 -11.68
C TYR A 77 -14.90 8.24 -12.44
N ALA A 78 -13.85 9.03 -12.38
CA ALA A 78 -12.50 8.63 -12.78
C ALA A 78 -11.54 8.91 -11.63
N LEU A 79 -10.99 7.85 -11.06
CA LEU A 79 -10.02 7.91 -9.98
C LEU A 79 -8.66 7.45 -10.49
N ALA A 80 -7.60 8.16 -10.12
CA ALA A 80 -6.23 7.77 -10.43
C ALA A 80 -5.35 8.00 -9.21
N ALA A 81 -4.53 7.03 -8.84
CA ALA A 81 -3.55 7.15 -7.78
C ALA A 81 -2.15 6.86 -8.29
N HIS A 82 -1.19 7.63 -7.82
CA HIS A 82 0.22 7.45 -8.12
C HIS A 82 1.04 7.57 -6.85
N THR A 83 2.04 6.72 -6.65
CA THR A 83 3.04 6.93 -5.60
C THR A 83 3.85 8.17 -5.97
N ALA A 84 3.86 9.18 -5.09
CA ALA A 84 4.67 10.36 -5.31
C ALA A 84 6.15 9.98 -5.29
N ARG A 85 6.95 10.67 -6.12
CA ARG A 85 8.40 10.46 -6.07
C ARG A 85 8.92 10.86 -4.69
N PRO A 86 9.84 10.11 -4.09
CA PRO A 86 10.46 10.50 -2.83
C PRO A 86 11.17 11.85 -3.01
N GLU A 87 10.78 12.84 -2.22
CA GLU A 87 11.44 14.15 -2.15
C GLU A 87 12.15 14.29 -0.79
N PRO A 88 13.33 14.95 -0.72
CA PRO A 88 14.02 15.16 0.54
C PRO A 88 13.14 15.90 1.55
N ASN A 89 13.04 15.37 2.76
CA ASN A 89 12.22 15.90 3.86
C ASN A 89 10.69 15.88 3.64
N VAL A 90 10.20 15.20 2.60
CA VAL A 90 8.76 15.00 2.38
C VAL A 90 8.41 13.56 2.71
N ALA A 91 7.41 13.37 3.56
CA ALA A 91 6.92 12.03 3.88
C ALA A 91 6.34 11.36 2.62
N PRO A 92 6.54 10.04 2.45
CA PRO A 92 5.99 9.33 1.32
C PRO A 92 4.46 9.42 1.34
N HIS A 93 3.88 9.75 0.19
CA HIS A 93 2.43 9.85 0.01
C HIS A 93 2.00 9.32 -1.37
N PHE A 94 0.71 9.01 -1.50
CA PHE A 94 0.04 8.86 -2.78
C PHE A 94 -0.49 10.21 -3.25
N SER A 95 -0.35 10.50 -4.53
CA SER A 95 -1.16 11.51 -5.22
C SER A 95 -2.44 10.84 -5.69
N LEU A 96 -3.60 11.24 -5.17
CA LEU A 96 -4.90 10.78 -5.62
C LEU A 96 -5.59 11.90 -6.41
N HIS A 97 -6.00 11.56 -7.62
CA HIS A 97 -6.83 12.38 -8.49
C HIS A 97 -8.24 11.79 -8.53
N VAL A 98 -9.25 12.63 -8.31
CA VAL A 98 -10.66 12.25 -8.33
C VAL A 98 -11.41 13.21 -9.23
N LYS A 99 -11.96 12.65 -10.30
CA LYS A 99 -12.90 13.34 -11.17
C LYS A 99 -14.29 12.72 -11.01
N ARG A 100 -15.30 13.56 -10.78
CA ARG A 100 -16.72 13.19 -10.76
C ARG A 100 -17.46 14.09 -11.73
N SER A 101 -18.19 13.50 -12.68
CA SER A 101 -19.10 14.22 -13.57
C SER A 101 -20.53 13.71 -13.39
N GLY A 102 -21.48 14.62 -13.17
CA GLY A 102 -22.88 14.26 -12.94
C GLY A 102 -23.78 14.62 -14.13
N ASN A 103 -24.88 13.88 -14.32
CA ASN A 103 -25.79 14.08 -15.44
C ASN A 103 -26.72 15.29 -15.33
N ALA A 104 -26.83 15.93 -14.15
CA ALA A 104 -27.79 17.02 -13.94
C ALA A 104 -27.26 18.09 -12.99
N ARG A 105 -27.07 19.33 -13.49
CA ARG A 105 -26.87 20.64 -12.80
C ARG A 105 -25.84 20.74 -11.68
N GLY A 106 -25.33 19.64 -11.18
CA GLY A 106 -24.30 19.58 -10.19
C GLY A 106 -22.95 19.71 -10.89
N ALA A 107 -22.14 20.65 -10.42
CA ALA A 107 -20.82 20.92 -10.97
C ALA A 107 -19.94 19.65 -11.00
N ASP A 108 -19.20 19.48 -12.09
CA ASP A 108 -18.10 18.53 -12.16
C ASP A 108 -17.10 18.83 -11.04
N LEU A 109 -16.55 17.79 -10.44
CA LEU A 109 -15.46 17.90 -9.48
C LEU A 109 -14.21 17.33 -10.12
N ASP A 110 -13.11 18.07 -9.99
CA ASP A 110 -11.79 17.63 -10.41
C ASP A 110 -10.79 18.02 -9.32
N LEU A 111 -10.25 17.03 -8.62
CA LEU A 111 -9.53 17.22 -7.37
C LEU A 111 -8.26 16.37 -7.35
N ALA A 112 -7.16 16.97 -6.89
CA ALA A 112 -5.91 16.29 -6.60
C ALA A 112 -5.57 16.44 -5.11
N SER A 113 -5.11 15.38 -4.46
CA SER A 113 -4.69 15.42 -3.06
C SER A 113 -3.57 14.45 -2.75
N ALA A 114 -2.79 14.79 -1.72
CA ALA A 114 -1.75 13.94 -1.17
C ALA A 114 -2.29 13.14 0.03
N ILE A 115 -2.15 11.82 -0.02
CA ILE A 115 -2.58 10.89 1.03
C ILE A 115 -1.34 10.23 1.63
N PRO A 116 -1.08 10.37 2.94
CA PRO A 116 0.04 9.68 3.58
C PRO A 116 -0.03 8.17 3.37
N LEU A 117 1.12 7.54 3.11
CA LEU A 117 1.22 6.07 2.94
C LEU A 117 1.03 5.28 4.25
N THR A 118 0.65 5.95 5.35
CA THR A 118 0.43 5.33 6.66
C THR A 118 -0.85 4.47 6.65
N PRO A 119 -0.75 3.15 6.88
CA PRO A 119 -1.93 2.28 6.93
C PRO A 119 -2.93 2.74 8.00
N GLY A 120 -4.21 2.70 7.65
CA GLY A 120 -5.31 3.14 8.52
C GLY A 120 -5.50 4.65 8.62
N ALA A 121 -4.63 5.47 8.03
CA ALA A 121 -4.81 6.92 7.99
C ALA A 121 -6.02 7.27 7.11
N ARG A 122 -7.04 7.88 7.71
CA ARG A 122 -8.22 8.42 7.01
C ARG A 122 -8.05 9.91 6.81
N VAL A 123 -8.17 10.36 5.56
CA VAL A 123 -8.00 11.76 5.16
C VAL A 123 -9.27 12.25 4.49
N VAL A 124 -9.74 13.44 4.89
CA VAL A 124 -10.76 14.16 4.14
C VAL A 124 -10.03 14.92 3.04
N ILE A 125 -10.26 14.53 1.79
CA ILE A 125 -9.64 15.14 0.62
C ILE A 125 -10.32 16.46 0.28
N ALA A 126 -11.65 16.47 0.29
CA ALA A 126 -12.42 17.64 -0.02
C ALA A 126 -13.78 17.63 0.68
N ARG A 127 -14.29 18.83 0.94
CA ARG A 127 -15.68 19.10 1.24
C ARG A 127 -16.09 20.28 0.37
N VAL A 128 -17.02 20.05 -0.55
CA VAL A 128 -17.47 21.05 -1.51
C VAL A 128 -18.96 21.26 -1.31
N GLU A 129 -19.36 22.50 -1.10
CA GLU A 129 -20.76 22.91 -1.20
C GLU A 129 -21.01 23.41 -2.61
N ARG A 130 -22.01 22.85 -3.28
CA ARG A 130 -22.31 23.08 -4.69
C ARG A 130 -23.40 24.13 -4.81
N ALA A 131 -23.49 24.76 -5.98
CA ALA A 131 -24.47 25.81 -6.25
C ALA A 131 -25.94 25.35 -6.16
N ASP A 132 -26.19 24.04 -6.28
CA ASP A 132 -27.49 23.41 -6.08
C ASP A 132 -27.82 23.12 -4.60
N GLY A 133 -26.94 23.52 -3.68
CA GLY A 133 -27.05 23.27 -2.24
C GLY A 133 -26.65 21.86 -1.82
N ARG A 134 -26.21 20.99 -2.75
CA ARG A 134 -25.65 19.68 -2.39
C ARG A 134 -24.27 19.86 -1.77
N ARG A 135 -23.95 19.04 -0.78
CA ARG A 135 -22.61 18.95 -0.20
C ARG A 135 -21.98 17.63 -0.62
N THR A 136 -20.83 17.72 -1.28
CA THR A 136 -20.02 16.55 -1.62
C THR A 136 -18.84 16.45 -0.66
N SER A 137 -18.64 15.28 -0.06
CA SER A 137 -17.49 14.96 0.78
C SER A 137 -16.70 13.84 0.11
N ILE A 138 -15.37 13.96 0.09
CA ILE A 138 -14.48 12.93 -0.44
C ILE A 138 -13.51 12.54 0.65
N LEU A 139 -13.48 11.26 0.98
CA LEU A 139 -12.59 10.68 1.97
C LEU A 139 -11.75 9.59 1.32
N ALA A 140 -10.51 9.46 1.76
CA ALA A 140 -9.66 8.34 1.38
C ALA A 140 -8.96 7.74 2.59
N GLN A 141 -8.68 6.44 2.50
CA GLN A 141 -7.99 5.69 3.53
C GLN A 141 -7.05 4.65 2.90
N VAL A 142 -5.81 4.62 3.36
CA VAL A 142 -4.84 3.59 2.95
C VAL A 142 -5.00 2.35 3.82
N ARG A 143 -4.94 1.17 3.20
CA ARG A 143 -5.00 -0.14 3.85
C ARG A 143 -3.85 -1.02 3.44
#